data_AF-A0A2Y9DNW2-F1
#
_entry.id   AF-A0A2Y9DNW2-F1
#
_cell.length_a   1.000
_cell.length_b   1.000
_cell.length_c   1.000
_cell.angle_alpha   90.00
_cell.angle_beta   90.00
_cell.angle_gamma   90.00
#
_symmetry.space_group_name_H-M   'P 1'
#
loop_
_entity.id
_entity.type
_entity.pdbx_description
1 polymer ?
#
loop_
_entity_poly.entity_id
_entity_poly.type
_entity_poly.pdbx_seq_one_letter_code
_entity_poly.pdbx_strand_id
1 'polypeptide(L)'
;MHIKRLAFPTFKHLTERGVAVRLDELWPSEGCGGTDDIVRFDAGLPRVAWVAKCGRSERGIRPSRLGAWNPVALAKVPFSCARDRPQSGERGRAPRGSGHQGAGSAGSGRCLWFLKRFLLIFGLGIILFLFLHSKFSSFKPELPRLAPIAQKLKLLPEERLRNLFTYDGIWLFPKNECKCETTKQQRGYNFQDAYSKSDLPAVKARRQAEYEHFQRREGLPRPLPLLAQPNLPFGYPVHGVEVMPLHTVPIPGLQFEGPDASLYEVTLTASLGTLNTLADTSDNEVQGRGQKQLIISTSNRVLLNFILQHVTYTSTVYQHHQVDMVTLESKSSVAKFPVTIRHPVIPKLYDPGPERKLKDLVTIATKTFLRPHKLMVLLHSIREYYPDLTVIVADDGKEPLKINDNHVEYYTMPFGKGWFAGRNLAISQVTTKYVLWVDDDFLFISKTKIEVLVDVLEKTELDVVGGSVLGNVFQFKLLLEQSKNGACIHRRPGSFRPMDGFPNCVVTSGVVNFFLAHTERLQRVGFDPRLQRVAHSEFFIDGLGSLFVGSCPEVIIGHQPHSKAVDSELVALEKTYNTYRTNTKDQVHFKLALHYFKNHLQCST
;
A
#
# COMPACT_ATOMS: atom_id res chain seq x y z
N MET A 1 36.16 24.22 -45.47
CA MET A 1 36.77 22.89 -45.21
C MET A 1 35.63 21.88 -45.09
N HIS A 2 35.49 21.04 -46.12
CA HIS A 2 34.39 20.12 -46.34
C HIS A 2 34.50 18.86 -45.48
N ILE A 3 33.37 18.35 -44.96
CA ILE A 3 33.23 16.90 -44.69
C ILE A 3 31.91 16.37 -45.28
N LYS A 4 32.12 15.74 -46.44
CA LYS A 4 31.44 14.65 -47.18
C LYS A 4 30.03 14.20 -46.76
N ARG A 5 29.12 14.35 -47.73
CA ARG A 5 28.00 13.45 -48.04
C ARG A 5 28.54 12.06 -48.42
N LEU A 6 27.84 11.01 -47.98
CA LEU A 6 27.91 9.66 -48.56
C LEU A 6 26.51 9.31 -49.08
N ALA A 7 26.48 8.78 -50.30
CA ALA A 7 25.29 8.46 -51.08
C ALA A 7 25.25 6.94 -51.35
N PHE A 8 24.09 6.34 -51.03
CA PHE A 8 23.38 5.18 -51.61
C PHE A 8 24.09 3.81 -51.81
N PRO A 9 23.30 2.71 -51.78
CA PRO A 9 22.61 2.29 -53.00
C PRO A 9 21.09 2.12 -52.84
N THR A 10 20.42 2.54 -53.90
CA THR A 10 19.08 2.19 -54.36
C THR A 10 18.86 0.68 -54.46
N PHE A 11 17.71 0.20 -53.99
CA PHE A 11 17.02 -0.95 -54.58
C PHE A 11 15.57 -0.56 -54.90
N LYS A 12 15.18 -0.81 -56.15
CA LYS A 12 13.87 -0.52 -56.74
C LYS A 12 13.07 -1.83 -56.84
N HIS A 13 11.83 -1.76 -56.36
CA HIS A 13 10.59 -2.48 -56.72
C HIS A 13 10.45 -4.01 -56.71
N LEU A 14 9.44 -4.46 -55.93
CA LEU A 14 8.23 -5.19 -56.33
C LEU A 14 7.24 -5.10 -55.12
N THR A 15 6.20 -4.24 -55.11
CA THR A 15 4.76 -4.54 -55.39
C THR A 15 4.36 -5.97 -55.02
N GLU A 16 3.28 -6.31 -54.30
CA GLU A 16 2.06 -5.64 -53.86
C GLU A 16 1.36 -6.61 -52.89
N ARG A 17 0.79 -6.11 -51.79
CA ARG A 17 -0.52 -6.52 -51.22
C ARG A 17 -0.71 -5.71 -49.94
N GLY A 18 -1.24 -4.50 -50.15
CA GLY A 18 -1.66 -3.62 -49.10
C GLY A 18 -2.83 -4.22 -48.34
N VAL A 19 -2.64 -4.39 -47.04
CA VAL A 19 -3.73 -4.20 -46.07
C VAL A 19 -3.46 -2.84 -45.46
N ALA A 20 -4.09 -1.81 -46.03
CA ALA A 20 -4.17 -0.50 -45.42
C ALA A 20 -5.04 -0.64 -44.17
N VAL A 21 -4.42 -0.87 -43.02
CA VAL A 21 -5.09 -0.74 -41.73
C VAL A 21 -5.34 0.75 -41.53
N ARG A 22 -6.62 1.15 -41.49
CA ARG A 22 -7.02 2.51 -41.08
C ARG A 22 -6.41 2.79 -39.71
N LEU A 23 -5.53 3.79 -39.64
CA LEU A 23 -4.87 4.27 -38.42
C LEU A 23 -5.78 5.17 -37.56
N ASP A 24 -7.10 4.96 -37.61
CA ASP A 24 -8.10 5.81 -36.95
C ASP A 24 -8.71 5.18 -35.68
N GLU A 25 -8.20 4.04 -35.19
CA GLU A 25 -8.73 3.35 -33.98
C GLU A 25 -7.76 3.30 -32.78
N LEU A 26 -6.65 4.06 -32.79
CA LEU A 26 -5.68 4.04 -31.69
C LEU A 26 -5.84 5.14 -30.63
N TRP A 27 -6.77 6.07 -30.82
CA TRP A 27 -7.24 7.04 -29.82
C TRP A 27 -8.38 7.83 -30.48
N PRO A 28 -9.65 7.78 -30.03
CA PRO A 28 -10.59 8.82 -30.43
C PRO A 28 -9.96 10.13 -30.00
N SER A 29 -9.83 11.09 -30.91
CA SER A 29 -9.51 12.46 -30.54
C SER A 29 -10.62 12.96 -29.62
N GLU A 30 -10.46 12.75 -28.32
CA GLU A 30 -11.34 13.25 -27.28
C GLU A 30 -11.13 14.77 -27.17
N GLY A 31 -11.67 15.52 -28.13
CA GLY A 31 -12.19 16.84 -27.81
C GLY A 31 -13.34 16.63 -26.86
N CYS A 32 -13.26 17.17 -25.64
CA CYS A 32 -14.44 17.22 -24.77
C CYS A 32 -15.56 17.97 -25.52
N GLY A 33 -16.76 17.41 -25.55
CA GLY A 33 -17.98 18.05 -26.06
C GLY A 33 -18.15 18.01 -27.58
N GLY A 34 -18.87 16.99 -28.07
CA GLY A 34 -19.35 16.99 -29.45
C GLY A 34 -19.82 15.64 -29.98
N THR A 35 -20.91 15.11 -29.43
CA THR A 35 -21.87 14.31 -30.23
C THR A 35 -23.26 14.53 -29.64
N ASP A 36 -24.01 15.45 -30.24
CA ASP A 36 -25.47 15.36 -30.28
C ASP A 36 -25.81 14.17 -31.18
N ASP A 37 -26.38 13.12 -30.61
CA ASP A 37 -27.39 12.33 -31.29
C ASP A 37 -28.41 11.90 -30.24
N ILE A 38 -29.55 12.60 -30.28
CA ILE A 38 -30.74 12.30 -29.51
C ILE A 38 -31.29 10.96 -30.00
N VAL A 39 -31.18 9.91 -29.19
CA VAL A 39 -32.03 8.72 -29.33
C VAL A 39 -32.86 8.60 -28.06
N ARG A 40 -34.12 9.05 -28.15
CA ARG A 40 -35.18 8.68 -27.22
C ARG A 40 -35.31 7.15 -27.21
N PHE A 41 -35.16 6.54 -26.04
CA PHE A 41 -35.64 5.18 -25.81
C PHE A 41 -37.09 5.25 -25.32
N ASP A 42 -38.03 4.98 -26.23
CA ASP A 42 -39.37 4.56 -25.86
C ASP A 42 -39.38 3.06 -25.53
N ALA A 43 -40.17 2.71 -24.51
CA ALA A 43 -40.32 1.37 -23.98
C ALA A 43 -41.15 0.45 -24.90
N GLY A 44 -40.74 -0.82 -25.05
CA GLY A 44 -41.57 -1.86 -25.67
C GLY A 44 -40.83 -3.15 -26.07
N LEU A 45 -41.04 -4.22 -25.30
CA LEU A 45 -40.69 -5.65 -25.51
C LEU A 45 -41.17 -6.26 -26.87
N PRO A 46 -40.89 -7.55 -27.24
CA PRO A 46 -39.88 -8.53 -26.77
C PRO A 46 -39.11 -9.32 -27.88
N ARG A 47 -38.13 -10.10 -27.39
CA ARG A 47 -37.30 -11.20 -27.97
C ARG A 47 -37.79 -11.94 -29.23
N VAL A 48 -36.86 -12.21 -30.16
CA VAL A 48 -36.83 -13.44 -30.98
C VAL A 48 -35.38 -13.93 -31.19
N ALA A 49 -35.18 -15.24 -31.00
CA ALA A 49 -33.94 -15.97 -31.19
C ALA A 49 -33.72 -16.36 -32.67
N TRP A 50 -32.46 -16.44 -33.10
CA TRP A 50 -32.10 -17.22 -34.29
C TRP A 50 -30.90 -18.12 -34.02
N VAL A 51 -31.16 -19.42 -34.18
CA VAL A 51 -30.19 -20.50 -34.34
C VAL A 51 -30.11 -20.81 -35.83
N ALA A 52 -28.92 -20.97 -36.40
CA ALA A 52 -28.71 -21.79 -37.58
C ALA A 52 -27.26 -22.30 -37.67
N LYS A 53 -27.16 -23.57 -38.06
CA LYS A 53 -26.00 -24.46 -38.09
C LYS A 53 -25.42 -24.57 -39.52
N CYS A 54 -24.11 -24.82 -39.57
CA CYS A 54 -23.34 -25.70 -40.47
C CYS A 54 -23.21 -25.42 -41.99
N GLY A 55 -21.94 -25.47 -42.43
CA GLY A 55 -21.51 -25.89 -43.76
C GLY A 55 -20.00 -26.21 -43.77
N ARG A 56 -19.63 -27.49 -43.95
CA ARG A 56 -18.25 -28.02 -44.10
C ARG A 56 -17.68 -27.70 -45.49
N SER A 57 -16.35 -27.63 -45.59
CA SER A 57 -15.62 -28.30 -46.69
C SER A 57 -14.28 -28.84 -46.18
N GLU A 58 -14.05 -30.12 -46.40
CA GLU A 58 -12.82 -30.87 -46.11
C GLU A 58 -11.83 -30.75 -47.28
N ARG A 59 -10.54 -30.74 -46.96
CA ARG A 59 -9.51 -31.50 -47.72
C ARG A 59 -8.31 -31.73 -46.81
N GLY A 60 -8.08 -33.00 -46.48
CA GLY A 60 -6.99 -33.44 -45.61
C GLY A 60 -5.75 -33.86 -46.37
N ILE A 61 -4.61 -33.81 -45.69
CA ILE A 61 -3.46 -34.71 -45.87
C ILE A 61 -2.90 -34.99 -44.45
N ARG A 62 -2.69 -36.28 -44.14
CA ARG A 62 -2.02 -36.89 -42.97
C ARG A 62 -0.98 -37.89 -43.55
N PRO A 63 -0.13 -38.60 -42.77
CA PRO A 63 0.37 -38.40 -41.39
C PRO A 63 1.86 -38.81 -41.18
N SER A 64 2.40 -38.54 -39.99
CA SER A 64 3.38 -39.39 -39.27
C SER A 64 3.26 -39.08 -37.76
N ARG A 65 2.65 -39.95 -36.93
CA ARG A 65 3.26 -41.06 -36.12
C ARG A 65 4.44 -40.54 -35.27
N LEU A 66 4.54 -40.71 -33.95
CA LEU A 66 3.94 -41.63 -32.96
C LEU A 66 3.95 -40.97 -31.56
N GLY A 67 3.12 -41.46 -30.62
CA GLY A 67 3.31 -41.24 -29.18
C GLY A 67 1.98 -41.14 -28.42
N ALA A 68 1.56 -42.25 -27.83
CA ALA A 68 0.22 -42.52 -27.34
C ALA A 68 0.11 -42.44 -25.80
N TRP A 69 -1.05 -41.92 -25.33
CA TRP A 69 -1.95 -42.47 -24.26
C TRP A 69 -1.37 -42.59 -22.83
N ASN A 70 -2.08 -42.32 -21.72
CA ASN A 70 -3.43 -41.84 -21.43
C ASN A 70 -3.49 -41.43 -19.92
N PRO A 71 -4.58 -40.78 -19.45
CA PRO A 71 -4.75 -40.21 -18.11
C PRO A 71 -5.54 -41.11 -17.14
N VAL A 72 -5.39 -40.87 -15.83
CA VAL A 72 -6.28 -41.33 -14.73
C VAL A 72 -6.16 -40.26 -13.62
N ALA A 73 -7.14 -39.38 -13.38
CA ALA A 73 -8.36 -39.51 -12.57
C ALA A 73 -8.13 -39.76 -11.07
N LEU A 74 -8.69 -38.87 -10.23
CA LEU A 74 -9.10 -38.96 -8.80
C LEU A 74 -8.96 -37.54 -8.17
N ALA A 75 -9.84 -36.99 -7.34
CA ALA A 75 -11.15 -37.37 -6.85
C ALA A 75 -11.80 -36.09 -6.27
N LYS A 76 -13.11 -35.90 -6.48
CA LYS A 76 -13.96 -35.05 -5.65
C LYS A 76 -14.54 -35.92 -4.54
N VAL A 77 -14.47 -35.46 -3.29
CA VAL A 77 -15.31 -35.97 -2.19
C VAL A 77 -15.86 -34.76 -1.41
N PRO A 78 -17.15 -34.76 -1.04
CA PRO A 78 -17.86 -33.60 -0.47
C PRO A 78 -17.86 -33.62 1.06
N PHE A 79 -18.13 -32.48 1.69
CA PHE A 79 -18.64 -32.44 3.06
C PHE A 79 -19.80 -31.46 3.18
N SER A 80 -20.93 -32.00 3.61
CA SER A 80 -22.07 -31.32 4.21
C SER A 80 -22.13 -31.79 5.66
N CYS A 81 -22.28 -30.89 6.63
CA CYS A 81 -23.33 -30.95 7.65
C CYS A 81 -23.27 -29.76 8.62
N ALA A 82 -24.44 -29.49 9.20
CA ALA A 82 -24.82 -28.29 9.90
C ALA A 82 -24.41 -28.23 11.39
N ARG A 83 -24.48 -26.99 11.91
CA ARG A 83 -24.77 -26.48 13.27
C ARG A 83 -24.81 -27.49 14.45
N ASP A 84 -24.12 -27.14 15.54
CA ASP A 84 -24.77 -26.51 16.71
C ASP A 84 -23.77 -26.05 17.79
N ARG A 85 -24.12 -24.94 18.47
CA ARG A 85 -23.45 -24.40 19.68
C ARG A 85 -23.78 -25.27 20.91
N PRO A 86 -23.06 -25.08 22.04
CA PRO A 86 -23.69 -24.26 23.09
C PRO A 86 -22.73 -23.35 23.88
N GLN A 87 -23.21 -22.14 24.15
CA GLN A 87 -22.88 -21.37 25.35
C GLN A 87 -23.85 -21.81 26.46
N SER A 88 -23.39 -21.97 27.70
CA SER A 88 -24.28 -21.84 28.85
C SER A 88 -23.52 -21.23 30.03
N GLY A 89 -24.06 -20.11 30.50
CA GLY A 89 -23.76 -19.52 31.79
C GLY A 89 -25.05 -19.46 32.61
N GLU A 90 -24.87 -19.65 33.91
CA GLU A 90 -25.67 -19.14 35.02
C GLU A 90 -27.04 -19.76 35.42
N ARG A 91 -27.06 -20.01 36.74
CA ARG A 91 -28.15 -19.82 37.73
C ARG A 91 -29.33 -20.79 37.72
N GLY A 92 -29.23 -21.74 38.65
CA GLY A 92 -30.36 -22.44 39.24
C GLY A 92 -31.12 -21.60 40.27
N ARG A 93 -32.45 -21.70 40.24
CA ARG A 93 -33.33 -21.46 41.39
C ARG A 93 -34.49 -22.47 41.36
N ALA A 94 -34.50 -23.29 42.43
CA ALA A 94 -35.55 -24.08 43.07
C ALA A 94 -36.89 -24.40 42.35
N PRO A 95 -37.38 -25.65 42.49
CA PRO A 95 -38.79 -25.97 42.43
C PRO A 95 -39.42 -26.26 43.81
N ARG A 96 -40.66 -25.76 43.99
CA ARG A 96 -41.73 -26.34 44.85
C ARG A 96 -42.17 -27.66 44.18
N GLY A 97 -42.61 -28.74 44.81
CA GLY A 97 -43.26 -28.97 46.09
C GLY A 97 -44.44 -29.93 45.84
N SER A 98 -44.64 -30.89 46.75
CA SER A 98 -45.73 -31.91 46.82
C SER A 98 -45.68 -33.04 45.78
N GLY A 99 -45.89 -34.32 46.11
CA GLY A 99 -46.22 -34.98 47.36
C GLY A 99 -46.88 -36.33 47.03
N HIS A 100 -46.47 -37.42 47.67
CA HIS A 100 -47.38 -38.52 48.03
C HIS A 100 -46.74 -39.48 49.03
N GLN A 101 -47.60 -39.92 49.95
CA GLN A 101 -47.39 -40.72 51.15
C GLN A 101 -47.19 -42.21 50.86
N GLY A 102 -46.54 -42.92 51.79
CA GLY A 102 -46.54 -44.38 51.88
C GLY A 102 -45.76 -44.87 53.10
N ALA A 103 -46.42 -45.61 53.99
CA ALA A 103 -46.10 -45.83 55.40
C ALA A 103 -45.08 -46.95 55.72
N GLY A 104 -44.64 -46.98 56.99
CA GLY A 104 -44.17 -48.18 57.73
C GLY A 104 -42.65 -48.24 57.97
N SER A 105 -42.11 -47.79 59.11
CA SER A 105 -42.09 -48.41 60.46
C SER A 105 -40.85 -49.27 60.76
N ALA A 106 -40.15 -48.84 61.83
CA ALA A 106 -39.33 -49.60 62.79
C ALA A 106 -37.86 -49.98 62.44
N GLY A 107 -36.94 -49.63 63.34
CA GLY A 107 -35.63 -50.30 63.42
C GLY A 107 -34.45 -49.48 63.95
N SER A 108 -34.54 -49.01 65.20
CA SER A 108 -33.43 -48.43 65.97
C SER A 108 -32.22 -49.37 66.10
N GLY A 109 -30.99 -48.81 66.17
CA GLY A 109 -29.93 -49.40 67.00
C GLY A 109 -28.59 -49.82 66.37
N ARG A 110 -28.28 -49.54 65.09
CA ARG A 110 -26.96 -49.92 64.52
C ARG A 110 -26.12 -48.77 63.92
N CYS A 111 -26.68 -47.57 63.76
CA CYS A 111 -25.99 -46.48 63.04
C CYS A 111 -24.90 -45.75 63.86
N LEU A 112 -24.99 -45.75 65.19
CA LEU A 112 -24.06 -45.01 66.06
C LEU A 112 -22.68 -45.68 66.23
N TRP A 113 -22.59 -46.99 66.00
CA TRP A 113 -21.33 -47.74 66.14
C TRP A 113 -20.43 -47.60 64.90
N PHE A 114 -21.03 -47.57 63.72
CA PHE A 114 -20.31 -47.34 62.46
C PHE A 114 -19.78 -45.91 62.35
N LEU A 115 -20.49 -44.91 62.88
CA LEU A 115 -20.06 -43.51 62.84
C LEU A 115 -18.79 -43.27 63.70
N LYS A 116 -18.67 -43.93 64.86
CA LYS A 116 -17.48 -43.83 65.72
C LYS A 116 -16.25 -44.53 65.12
N ARG A 117 -16.43 -45.66 64.44
CA ARG A 117 -15.34 -46.34 63.71
C ARG A 117 -14.89 -45.54 62.49
N PHE A 118 -15.81 -44.87 61.79
CA PHE A 118 -15.46 -44.03 60.64
C PHE A 118 -14.61 -42.82 61.07
N LEU A 119 -14.96 -42.16 62.17
CA LEU A 119 -14.18 -41.03 62.70
C LEU A 119 -12.77 -41.44 63.18
N LEU A 120 -12.63 -42.63 63.76
CA LEU A 120 -11.34 -43.17 64.20
C LEU A 120 -10.43 -43.55 63.02
N ILE A 121 -10.99 -44.18 61.98
CA ILE A 121 -10.25 -44.53 60.76
C ILE A 121 -9.86 -43.27 59.97
N PHE A 122 -10.73 -42.28 59.91
CA PHE A 122 -10.44 -41.00 59.26
C PHE A 122 -9.38 -40.20 60.03
N GLY A 123 -9.44 -40.19 61.36
CA GLY A 123 -8.43 -39.58 62.23
C GLY A 123 -7.05 -40.25 62.10
N LEU A 124 -7.01 -41.59 62.07
CA LEU A 124 -5.76 -42.33 61.82
C LEU A 124 -5.23 -42.12 60.40
N GLY A 125 -6.11 -41.97 59.41
CA GLY A 125 -5.75 -41.63 58.03
C GLY A 125 -5.10 -40.26 57.91
N ILE A 126 -5.60 -39.25 58.65
CA ILE A 126 -5.01 -37.91 58.69
C ILE A 126 -3.64 -37.92 59.39
N ILE A 127 -3.50 -38.66 60.48
CA ILE A 127 -2.21 -38.79 61.19
C ILE A 127 -1.19 -39.52 60.31
N LEU A 128 -1.59 -40.59 59.61
CA LEU A 128 -0.74 -41.30 58.66
C LEU A 128 -0.36 -40.40 57.47
N PHE A 129 -1.29 -39.59 56.98
CA PHE A 129 -1.03 -38.62 55.91
C PHE A 129 -0.06 -37.53 56.36
N LEU A 130 -0.19 -37.01 57.59
CA LEU A 130 0.75 -36.03 58.16
C LEU A 130 2.13 -36.65 58.43
N PHE A 131 2.20 -37.92 58.83
CA PHE A 131 3.46 -38.64 59.06
C PHE A 131 4.16 -39.02 57.74
N LEU A 132 3.38 -39.38 56.71
CA LEU A 132 3.88 -39.58 55.34
C LEU A 132 4.34 -38.26 54.74
N HIS A 133 3.61 -37.16 54.98
CA HIS A 133 4.00 -35.84 54.51
C HIS A 133 5.27 -35.35 55.23
N SER A 134 5.41 -35.58 56.54
CA SER A 134 6.64 -35.22 57.29
C SER A 134 7.85 -36.08 56.87
N LYS A 135 7.65 -37.37 56.55
CA LYS A 135 8.70 -38.22 55.95
C LYS A 135 9.05 -37.79 54.53
N PHE A 136 8.08 -37.33 53.72
CA PHE A 136 8.35 -36.75 52.39
C PHE A 136 9.03 -35.38 52.46
N SER A 137 8.78 -34.59 53.51
CA SER A 137 9.49 -33.32 53.75
C SER A 137 10.93 -33.50 54.23
N SER A 138 11.38 -34.72 54.56
CA SER A 138 12.76 -35.00 55.00
C SER A 138 13.69 -35.50 53.88
N PHE A 139 13.20 -35.66 52.65
CA PHE A 139 14.07 -35.84 51.49
C PHE A 139 14.26 -34.47 50.81
N LYS A 140 15.27 -33.72 51.25
CA LYS A 140 15.96 -32.82 50.33
C LYS A 140 16.80 -33.72 49.43
N PRO A 141 16.44 -33.97 48.16
CA PRO A 141 17.48 -34.35 47.21
C PRO A 141 18.48 -33.20 47.23
N GLU A 142 19.76 -33.50 47.46
CA GLU A 142 20.81 -32.56 47.08
C GLU A 142 20.55 -32.19 45.62
N LEU A 143 20.15 -30.95 45.39
CA LEU A 143 20.04 -30.38 44.07
C LEU A 143 21.43 -30.55 43.45
N PRO A 144 21.61 -31.29 42.34
CA PRO A 144 22.83 -31.14 41.55
C PRO A 144 22.90 -29.65 41.21
N ARG A 145 24.02 -29.00 41.51
CA ARG A 145 24.23 -27.59 41.17
C ARG A 145 23.88 -27.37 39.68
N LEU A 146 22.71 -26.80 39.41
CA LEU A 146 22.26 -26.28 38.10
C LEU A 146 23.03 -25.01 37.68
N ALA A 147 24.08 -24.65 38.43
CA ALA A 147 24.84 -23.42 38.29
C ALA A 147 25.63 -23.23 36.96
N PRO A 148 26.09 -24.26 36.22
CA PRO A 148 26.91 -24.01 35.02
C PRO A 148 26.14 -23.41 33.84
N ILE A 149 24.85 -23.78 33.67
CA ILE A 149 24.06 -23.37 32.50
C ILE A 149 23.47 -21.98 32.69
N ALA A 150 22.97 -21.66 33.89
CA ALA A 150 22.40 -20.35 34.20
C ALA A 150 23.43 -19.20 34.13
N GLN A 151 24.72 -19.49 34.33
CA GLN A 151 25.79 -18.50 34.13
C GLN A 151 26.07 -18.21 32.66
N LYS A 152 25.79 -19.14 31.73
CA LYS A 152 26.10 -19.02 30.29
C LYS A 152 24.96 -18.44 29.44
N LEU A 153 23.74 -18.39 29.94
CA LEU A 153 22.59 -17.82 29.22
C LEU A 153 22.37 -16.35 29.62
N LYS A 154 23.33 -15.50 29.28
CA LYS A 154 23.30 -14.07 29.58
C LYS A 154 23.45 -13.25 28.30
N LEU A 155 22.85 -12.06 28.31
CA LEU A 155 23.05 -11.08 27.24
C LEU A 155 24.21 -10.16 27.60
N LEU A 156 24.88 -9.65 26.58
CA LEU A 156 25.90 -8.62 26.72
C LEU A 156 25.31 -7.39 27.42
N PRO A 157 26.07 -6.74 28.33
CA PRO A 157 25.62 -5.51 28.97
C PRO A 157 25.48 -4.38 27.95
N GLU A 158 24.56 -3.44 28.21
CA GLU A 158 24.23 -2.35 27.27
C GLU A 158 25.46 -1.53 26.85
N GLU A 159 26.41 -1.28 27.75
CA GLU A 159 27.65 -0.56 27.45
C GLU A 159 28.46 -1.24 26.32
N ARG A 160 28.50 -2.58 26.31
CA ARG A 160 29.14 -3.35 25.23
C ARG A 160 28.32 -3.28 23.95
N LEU A 161 26.98 -3.35 24.04
CA LEU A 161 26.09 -3.22 22.87
C LEU A 161 26.20 -1.86 22.20
N ARG A 162 26.37 -0.78 22.98
CA ARG A 162 26.60 0.57 22.45
C ARG A 162 27.87 0.62 21.63
N ASN A 163 28.97 0.06 22.14
CA ASN A 163 30.24 0.03 21.40
C ASN A 163 30.16 -0.79 20.10
N LEU A 164 29.35 -1.85 20.05
CA LEU A 164 29.23 -2.72 18.88
C LEU A 164 28.40 -2.12 17.74
N PHE A 165 27.38 -1.33 18.07
CA PHE A 165 26.37 -0.86 17.11
C PHE A 165 26.30 0.66 17.01
N THR A 166 27.44 1.32 17.25
CA THR A 166 27.59 2.76 17.06
C THR A 166 28.24 3.04 15.71
N TYR A 167 27.63 3.96 14.97
CA TYR A 167 28.15 4.50 13.72
C TYR A 167 28.19 6.02 13.84
N ASP A 168 29.37 6.62 13.61
CA ASP A 168 29.61 8.07 13.76
C ASP A 168 29.11 8.66 15.10
N GLY A 169 29.31 7.92 16.19
CA GLY A 169 28.87 8.33 17.53
C GLY A 169 27.36 8.22 17.76
N ILE A 170 26.60 7.71 16.79
CA ILE A 170 25.17 7.46 16.90
C ILE A 170 24.93 5.96 17.08
N TRP A 171 24.27 5.58 18.17
CA TRP A 171 23.86 4.20 18.39
C TRP A 171 22.70 3.84 17.44
N LEU A 172 22.92 2.96 16.45
CA LEU A 172 21.96 2.60 15.40
C LEU A 172 21.30 1.22 15.60
N PHE A 173 21.34 0.72 16.84
CA PHE A 173 20.56 -0.44 17.28
C PHE A 173 19.10 -0.04 17.55
N PRO A 174 18.12 -0.96 17.48
CA PRO A 174 16.71 -0.63 17.73
C PRO A 174 16.50 -0.04 19.13
N LYS A 175 15.69 1.02 19.21
CA LYS A 175 15.37 1.74 20.46
C LYS A 175 13.86 1.94 20.57
N ASN A 176 13.38 2.00 21.80
CA ASN A 176 11.99 2.33 22.10
C ASN A 176 11.72 3.84 22.02
N GLU A 177 12.76 4.66 22.18
CA GLU A 177 12.67 6.11 22.18
C GLU A 177 13.87 6.73 21.46
N CYS A 178 13.61 7.84 20.76
CA CYS A 178 14.65 8.67 20.18
C CYS A 178 15.01 9.80 21.14
N LYS A 179 16.30 9.96 21.43
CA LYS A 179 16.83 11.09 22.20
C LYS A 179 17.96 11.71 21.39
N CYS A 180 17.96 13.04 21.27
CA CYS A 180 19.08 13.77 20.68
C CYS A 180 20.16 13.93 21.74
N GLU A 181 21.20 13.10 21.68
CA GLU A 181 22.39 13.27 22.53
C GLU A 181 23.18 14.48 22.00
N THR A 182 23.17 15.59 22.74
CA THR A 182 23.88 16.81 22.35
C THR A 182 25.31 16.78 22.86
N THR A 183 26.30 16.89 21.98
CA THR A 183 27.67 17.24 22.37
C THR A 183 27.78 18.76 22.55
N LYS A 184 28.81 19.25 23.26
CA LYS A 184 29.02 20.69 23.51
C LYS A 184 29.07 21.56 22.24
N GLN A 185 29.25 20.97 21.06
CA GLN A 185 29.38 21.65 19.77
C GLN A 185 28.12 21.58 18.89
N GLN A 186 27.10 20.78 19.24
CA GLN A 186 25.91 20.59 18.41
C GLN A 186 24.62 20.86 19.20
N ARG A 187 23.78 21.75 18.66
CA ARG A 187 22.46 22.06 19.24
C ARG A 187 21.46 20.96 18.86
N GLY A 188 20.89 20.30 19.86
CA GLY A 188 19.77 19.38 19.68
C GLY A 188 18.44 20.12 19.74
N TYR A 189 17.46 19.65 18.97
CA TYR A 189 16.10 20.18 18.97
C TYR A 189 15.13 19.07 19.34
N ASN A 190 14.34 19.30 20.39
CA ASN A 190 13.12 18.54 20.60
C ASN A 190 11.98 19.30 19.91
N PHE A 191 11.53 18.78 18.77
CA PHE A 191 10.50 19.45 17.96
C PHE A 191 9.16 19.61 18.68
N GLN A 192 8.91 18.85 19.75
CA GLN A 192 7.71 19.03 20.58
C GLN A 192 7.69 20.40 21.27
N ASP A 193 8.87 20.94 21.60
CA ASP A 193 9.02 22.19 22.37
C ASP A 193 8.68 23.44 21.54
N ALA A 194 8.44 23.28 20.24
CA ALA A 194 7.92 24.34 19.38
C ALA A 194 6.44 24.66 19.67
N TYR A 195 5.72 23.79 20.39
CA TYR A 195 4.34 23.99 20.79
C TYR A 195 4.24 24.41 22.25
N SER A 196 3.27 25.28 22.55
CA SER A 196 2.93 25.61 23.94
C SER A 196 2.39 24.38 24.68
N LYS A 197 2.54 24.36 26.01
CA LYS A 197 2.03 23.25 26.83
C LYS A 197 0.51 23.09 26.75
N SER A 198 -0.23 24.18 26.53
CA SER A 198 -1.69 24.17 26.40
C SER A 198 -2.15 23.57 25.08
N ASP A 199 -1.44 23.82 23.98
CA ASP A 199 -1.84 23.36 22.65
C ASP A 199 -1.44 21.91 22.39
N LEU A 200 -0.41 21.44 23.11
CA LEU A 200 0.23 20.16 22.86
C LEU A 200 -0.71 18.94 22.87
N PRO A 201 -1.69 18.80 23.79
CA PRO A 201 -2.63 17.69 23.75
C PRO A 201 -3.44 17.65 22.45
N ALA A 202 -3.93 18.80 21.98
CA ALA A 202 -4.70 18.89 20.75
C ALA A 202 -3.83 18.62 19.52
N VAL A 203 -2.61 19.17 19.48
CA VAL A 203 -1.63 18.91 18.39
C VAL A 203 -1.29 17.43 18.32
N LYS A 204 -1.06 16.77 19.47
CA LYS A 204 -0.76 15.33 19.52
C LYS A 204 -1.91 14.49 18.95
N ALA A 205 -3.16 14.81 19.31
CA ALA A 205 -4.33 14.10 18.79
C ALA A 205 -4.44 14.23 17.26
N ARG A 206 -4.32 15.45 16.72
CA ARG A 206 -4.38 15.67 15.26
C ARG A 206 -3.21 15.00 14.52
N ARG A 207 -1.99 15.15 15.04
CA ARG A 207 -0.79 14.51 14.49
C ARG A 207 -0.93 12.99 14.46
N GLN A 208 -1.49 12.39 15.50
CA GLN A 208 -1.73 10.95 15.56
C GLN A 208 -2.75 10.51 14.50
N ALA A 209 -3.88 11.21 14.36
CA ALA A 209 -4.88 10.89 13.35
C ALA A 209 -4.32 10.99 11.91
N GLU A 210 -3.54 12.02 11.61
CA GLU A 210 -2.87 12.17 10.31
C GLU A 210 -1.82 11.09 10.07
N TYR A 211 -1.09 10.68 11.12
CA TYR A 211 -0.13 9.59 11.02
C TYR A 211 -0.80 8.23 10.79
N GLU A 212 -1.91 7.94 11.46
CA GLU A 212 -2.71 6.72 11.23
C GLU A 212 -3.27 6.69 9.81
N HIS A 213 -3.81 7.81 9.33
CA HIS A 213 -4.28 7.93 7.95
C HIS A 213 -3.12 7.67 6.95
N PHE A 214 -1.94 8.26 7.17
CA PHE A 214 -0.73 7.96 6.39
C PHE A 214 -0.34 6.48 6.45
N GLN A 215 -0.35 5.87 7.64
CA GLN A 215 0.01 4.46 7.82
C GLN A 215 -0.91 3.53 7.02
N ARG A 216 -2.23 3.77 7.04
CA ARG A 216 -3.18 2.98 6.24
C ARG A 216 -2.87 3.06 4.75
N ARG A 217 -2.65 4.27 4.22
CA ARG A 217 -2.34 4.49 2.79
C ARG A 217 -1.02 3.83 2.36
N GLU A 218 -0.02 3.81 3.24
CA GLU A 218 1.28 3.19 2.96
C GLU A 218 1.34 1.69 3.32
N GLY A 219 0.24 1.10 3.80
CA GLY A 219 0.19 -0.31 4.22
C GLY A 219 1.08 -0.62 5.44
N LEU A 220 1.09 0.28 6.43
CA LEU A 220 1.88 0.19 7.66
C LEU A 220 0.99 -0.09 8.90
N PRO A 221 1.51 -0.78 9.94
CA PRO A 221 2.80 -1.48 9.95
C PRO A 221 2.79 -2.67 9.00
N ARG A 222 3.97 -3.02 8.47
CA ARG A 222 4.11 -4.19 7.61
C ARG A 222 3.78 -5.47 8.41
N PRO A 223 3.28 -6.53 7.74
CA PRO A 223 3.11 -7.82 8.38
C PRO A 223 4.41 -8.26 9.08
N LEU A 224 4.26 -8.92 10.23
CA LEU A 224 5.39 -9.50 10.94
C LEU A 224 6.15 -10.49 10.04
N PRO A 225 7.46 -10.67 10.27
CA PRO A 225 8.24 -11.64 9.52
C PRO A 225 7.58 -13.03 9.52
N LEU A 226 7.44 -13.62 8.34
CA LEU A 226 6.92 -14.97 8.20
C LEU A 226 8.01 -15.95 8.63
N LEU A 227 7.75 -16.76 9.66
CA LEU A 227 8.74 -17.68 10.23
C LEU A 227 8.48 -19.12 9.77
N ALA A 228 9.54 -19.80 9.34
CA ALA A 228 9.54 -21.25 9.19
C ALA A 228 9.74 -21.89 10.55
N GLN A 229 8.89 -22.86 10.88
CA GLN A 229 9.10 -23.70 12.05
C GLN A 229 10.32 -24.61 11.85
N PRO A 230 10.97 -25.06 12.94
CA PRO A 230 12.13 -25.93 12.85
C PRO A 230 11.77 -27.29 12.27
N ASN A 231 11.97 -27.48 10.96
CA ASN A 231 11.73 -28.76 10.29
C ASN A 231 13.04 -29.52 10.09
N LEU A 232 13.73 -29.86 11.19
CA LEU A 232 14.98 -30.65 11.24
C LEU A 232 16.04 -30.20 10.19
N PRO A 233 16.85 -29.15 10.43
CA PRO A 233 17.10 -28.60 11.76
C PRO A 233 16.71 -27.15 11.97
N PHE A 234 16.35 -26.34 10.97
CA PHE A 234 16.32 -24.89 11.16
C PHE A 234 14.93 -24.28 11.29
N GLY A 235 14.74 -23.45 12.31
CA GLY A 235 13.77 -22.34 12.31
C GLY A 235 14.46 -21.08 11.80
N TYR A 236 13.78 -20.29 10.97
CA TYR A 236 14.33 -19.05 10.38
C TYR A 236 13.22 -18.17 9.78
N PRO A 237 13.45 -16.87 9.55
CA PRO A 237 12.47 -16.01 8.92
C PRO A 237 12.48 -16.23 7.41
N VAL A 238 11.38 -16.70 6.81
CA VAL A 238 11.26 -16.91 5.36
C VAL A 238 11.18 -15.57 4.62
N HIS A 239 10.53 -14.57 5.22
CA HIS A 239 10.32 -13.26 4.63
C HIS A 239 10.07 -12.20 5.71
N GLY A 240 10.26 -10.92 5.36
CA GLY A 240 9.81 -9.77 6.17
C GLY A 240 10.84 -9.21 7.16
N VAL A 241 12.09 -9.69 7.18
CA VAL A 241 13.16 -9.02 7.95
C VAL A 241 13.58 -7.76 7.20
N GLU A 242 13.43 -6.61 7.84
CA GLU A 242 13.80 -5.31 7.29
C GLU A 242 14.76 -4.59 8.22
N VAL A 243 15.74 -3.90 7.63
CA VAL A 243 16.72 -3.09 8.34
C VAL A 243 16.98 -1.80 7.58
N MET A 244 17.15 -0.70 8.30
CA MET A 244 17.59 0.56 7.67
C MET A 244 19.07 0.46 7.27
N PRO A 245 19.51 1.19 6.23
CA PRO A 245 20.92 1.30 5.91
C PRO A 245 21.76 1.63 7.15
N LEU A 246 22.89 0.94 7.32
CA LEU A 246 23.82 1.10 8.45
C LEU A 246 23.28 0.74 9.84
N HIS A 247 22.01 0.35 9.96
CA HIS A 247 21.39 -0.04 11.23
C HIS A 247 21.56 -1.53 11.50
N THR A 248 21.34 -1.88 12.76
CA THR A 248 21.32 -3.26 13.24
C THR A 248 19.89 -3.69 13.56
N VAL A 249 19.56 -4.96 13.35
CA VAL A 249 18.29 -5.57 13.80
C VAL A 249 18.54 -7.01 14.30
N PRO A 250 17.85 -7.47 15.36
CA PRO A 250 17.79 -8.89 15.70
C PRO A 250 17.14 -9.70 14.57
N ILE A 251 17.64 -10.90 14.30
CA ILE A 251 17.05 -11.81 13.31
C ILE A 251 16.05 -12.73 14.04
N PRO A 252 14.73 -12.58 13.80
CA PRO A 252 13.73 -13.35 14.52
C PRO A 252 13.66 -14.80 14.02
N GLY A 253 13.26 -15.71 14.91
CA GLY A 253 12.88 -17.09 14.56
C GLY A 253 14.03 -18.05 14.30
N LEU A 254 15.30 -17.62 14.43
CA LEU A 254 16.45 -18.51 14.30
C LEU A 254 16.46 -19.57 15.41
N GLN A 255 16.47 -20.84 15.00
CA GLN A 255 16.46 -21.98 15.91
C GLN A 255 17.12 -23.20 15.25
N PHE A 256 17.64 -24.11 16.07
CA PHE A 256 18.16 -25.41 15.69
C PHE A 256 17.49 -26.54 16.47
N GLU A 257 16.76 -27.39 15.76
CA GLU A 257 16.16 -28.65 16.21
C GLU A 257 16.64 -29.82 15.35
N GLY A 258 17.95 -30.00 15.23
CA GLY A 258 18.56 -31.16 14.57
C GLY A 258 18.74 -32.37 15.49
N PRO A 259 19.18 -33.52 14.94
CA PRO A 259 19.56 -34.70 15.71
C PRO A 259 20.62 -34.39 16.77
N ASP A 260 20.63 -35.16 17.86
CA ASP A 260 21.62 -35.00 18.90
C ASP A 260 23.04 -35.27 18.37
N ALA A 261 23.99 -34.43 18.79
CA ALA A 261 25.37 -34.48 18.35
C ALA A 261 26.30 -34.14 19.52
N SER A 262 27.52 -34.70 19.51
CA SER A 262 28.55 -34.36 20.50
C SER A 262 29.02 -32.91 20.38
N LEU A 263 28.96 -32.36 19.17
CA LEU A 263 29.24 -30.97 18.85
C LEU A 263 28.24 -30.49 17.79
N TYR A 264 27.55 -29.39 18.09
CA TYR A 264 26.74 -28.67 17.13
C TYR A 264 27.58 -27.55 16.53
N GLU A 265 27.57 -27.43 15.21
CA GLU A 265 28.20 -26.34 14.47
C GLU A 265 27.16 -25.76 13.50
N VAL A 266 26.92 -24.46 13.62
CA VAL A 266 25.98 -23.72 12.78
C VAL A 266 26.68 -22.47 12.27
N THR A 267 26.69 -22.30 10.95
CA THR A 267 27.31 -21.18 10.27
C THR A 267 26.24 -20.29 9.66
N LEU A 268 26.31 -18.99 9.96
CA LEU A 268 25.52 -17.97 9.28
C LEU A 268 26.44 -17.14 8.39
N THR A 269 26.02 -16.91 7.15
CA THR A 269 26.78 -16.10 6.18
C THR A 269 25.87 -15.09 5.51
N ALA A 270 26.19 -13.81 5.62
CA ALA A 270 25.56 -12.70 4.91
C ALA A 270 26.38 -12.30 3.67
N SER A 271 25.72 -11.87 2.60
CA SER A 271 26.40 -11.46 1.36
C SER A 271 26.83 -9.98 1.40
N LEU A 272 26.02 -9.13 2.04
CA LEU A 272 26.26 -7.69 2.16
C LEU A 272 26.67 -7.28 3.57
N GLY A 273 25.80 -7.51 4.55
CA GLY A 273 25.92 -7.05 5.93
C GLY A 273 26.84 -7.90 6.79
N THR A 274 26.89 -7.59 8.08
CA THR A 274 27.64 -8.33 9.09
C THR A 274 26.73 -8.93 10.15
N LEU A 275 27.22 -9.97 10.80
CA LEU A 275 26.49 -10.78 11.77
C LEU A 275 27.16 -10.69 13.14
N ASN A 276 26.34 -10.62 14.18
CA ASN A 276 26.81 -10.64 15.57
C ASN A 276 25.76 -11.37 16.43
N THR A 277 25.99 -11.50 17.74
CA THR A 277 24.99 -11.99 18.68
C THR A 277 25.04 -11.22 19.99
N LEU A 278 23.85 -10.95 20.56
CA LEU A 278 23.70 -10.31 21.86
C LEU A 278 24.03 -11.27 23.02
N ALA A 279 24.18 -12.57 22.76
CA ALA A 279 24.57 -13.54 23.77
C ALA A 279 26.01 -13.30 24.25
N ASP A 280 26.19 -13.27 25.57
CA ASP A 280 27.48 -13.17 26.24
C ASP A 280 28.15 -14.55 26.26
N THR A 281 28.99 -14.81 25.27
CA THR A 281 29.67 -16.10 25.05
C THR A 281 31.14 -15.90 24.76
N SER A 282 31.93 -16.95 24.96
CA SER A 282 33.34 -16.94 24.60
C SER A 282 33.57 -16.94 23.08
N ASP A 283 34.74 -16.47 22.63
CA ASP A 283 35.16 -16.52 21.22
C ASP A 283 35.34 -17.96 20.71
N ASN A 284 35.52 -18.93 21.62
CA ASN A 284 35.56 -20.35 21.28
C ASN A 284 34.16 -20.88 20.88
N GLU A 285 33.09 -20.33 21.46
CA GLU A 285 31.71 -20.73 21.18
C GLU A 285 31.14 -19.99 19.96
N VAL A 286 31.56 -18.73 19.75
CA VAL A 286 31.09 -17.88 18.65
C VAL A 286 32.26 -17.18 17.98
N GLN A 287 32.54 -17.55 16.74
CA GLN A 287 33.60 -16.96 15.92
C GLN A 287 33.00 -16.06 14.83
N GLY A 288 33.76 -15.03 14.41
CA GLY A 288 33.34 -14.14 13.31
C GLY A 288 32.36 -13.03 13.71
N ARG A 289 32.35 -12.63 14.99
CA ARG A 289 31.53 -11.49 15.46
C ARG A 289 31.84 -10.21 14.67
N GLY A 290 30.81 -9.56 14.14
CA GLY A 290 30.95 -8.35 13.32
C GLY A 290 31.48 -8.60 11.91
N GLN A 291 31.62 -9.85 11.48
CA GLN A 291 32.03 -10.23 10.13
C GLN A 291 30.82 -10.69 9.30
N LYS A 292 31.02 -10.94 8.01
CA LYS A 292 29.98 -11.51 7.13
C LYS A 292 29.60 -12.93 7.50
N GLN A 293 30.50 -13.66 8.15
CA GLN A 293 30.31 -15.03 8.56
C GLN A 293 30.38 -15.12 10.08
N LEU A 294 29.40 -15.80 10.69
CA LEU A 294 29.33 -16.08 12.12
C LEU A 294 29.21 -17.59 12.31
N ILE A 295 30.16 -18.20 13.03
CA ILE A 295 30.20 -19.64 13.28
C ILE A 295 29.91 -19.87 14.77
N ILE A 296 28.93 -20.71 15.06
CA ILE A 296 28.52 -21.05 16.43
C ILE A 296 28.82 -22.54 16.65
N SER A 297 29.72 -22.84 17.58
CA SER A 297 30.16 -24.21 17.87
C SER A 297 30.04 -24.51 19.36
N THR A 298 29.16 -25.45 19.72
CA THR A 298 28.92 -25.82 21.13
C THR A 298 28.40 -27.24 21.27
N SER A 299 28.69 -27.90 22.40
CA SER A 299 28.13 -29.22 22.73
C SER A 299 26.74 -29.15 23.40
N ASN A 300 26.21 -27.93 23.62
CA ASN A 300 24.94 -27.73 24.31
C ASN A 300 23.88 -27.08 23.40
N ARG A 301 22.85 -27.84 23.03
CA ARG A 301 21.74 -27.39 22.17
C ARG A 301 20.95 -26.21 22.76
N VAL A 302 20.83 -26.13 24.10
CA VAL A 302 20.14 -25.01 24.76
C VAL A 302 20.94 -23.72 24.57
N LEU A 303 22.25 -23.79 24.73
CA LEU A 303 23.14 -22.64 24.49
C LEU A 303 23.15 -22.25 23.00
N LEU A 304 23.20 -23.22 22.08
CA LEU A 304 23.10 -22.96 20.63
C LEU A 304 21.83 -22.16 20.30
N ASN A 305 20.68 -22.63 20.76
CA ASN A 305 19.41 -21.96 20.49
C ASN A 305 19.32 -20.58 21.14
N PHE A 306 19.88 -20.43 22.34
CA PHE A 306 19.99 -19.12 22.98
C PHE A 306 20.84 -18.15 22.13
N ILE A 307 21.99 -18.59 21.60
CA ILE A 307 22.82 -17.75 20.74
C ILE A 307 22.07 -17.38 19.46
N LEU A 308 21.43 -18.36 18.80
CA LEU A 308 20.67 -18.18 17.56
C LEU A 308 19.52 -17.18 17.71
N GLN A 309 18.75 -17.28 18.80
CA GLN A 309 17.66 -16.35 19.12
C GLN A 309 18.11 -14.90 19.29
N HIS A 310 19.41 -14.68 19.54
CA HIS A 310 20.01 -13.38 19.80
C HIS A 310 20.98 -12.93 18.70
N VAL A 311 21.01 -13.61 17.55
CA VAL A 311 21.80 -13.15 16.40
C VAL A 311 21.23 -11.85 15.85
N THR A 312 22.11 -10.94 15.48
CA THR A 312 21.80 -9.65 14.89
C THR A 312 22.44 -9.52 13.52
N TYR A 313 21.73 -8.81 12.63
CA TYR A 313 22.24 -8.39 11.33
C TYR A 313 22.50 -6.88 11.35
N THR A 314 23.67 -6.46 10.86
CA THR A 314 24.00 -5.04 10.65
C THR A 314 24.20 -4.79 9.15
N SER A 315 23.44 -3.84 8.60
CA SER A 315 23.65 -3.39 7.23
C SER A 315 24.96 -2.62 7.11
N THR A 316 25.74 -2.86 6.07
CA THR A 316 27.00 -2.15 5.78
C THR A 316 26.91 -1.27 4.52
N VAL A 317 25.74 -1.26 3.87
CA VAL A 317 25.52 -0.56 2.60
C VAL A 317 24.57 0.62 2.79
N TYR A 318 24.95 1.76 2.22
CA TYR A 318 24.12 2.97 2.14
C TYR A 318 23.52 3.10 0.73
N GLN A 319 22.70 2.13 0.32
CA GLN A 319 22.03 2.15 -0.98
C GLN A 319 20.51 2.04 -0.83
N HIS A 320 19.79 2.60 -1.80
CA HIS A 320 18.33 2.53 -1.84
C HIS A 320 17.88 1.12 -2.24
N HIS A 321 17.11 0.46 -1.35
CA HIS A 321 16.48 -0.85 -1.54
C HIS A 321 17.42 -1.95 -2.05
N GLN A 322 18.07 -2.65 -1.11
CA GLN A 322 18.86 -3.86 -1.37
C GLN A 322 18.26 -5.07 -0.68
N VAL A 323 18.55 -6.26 -1.17
CA VAL A 323 18.19 -7.52 -0.51
C VAL A 323 19.47 -8.32 -0.30
N ASP A 324 19.79 -8.58 0.97
CA ASP A 324 20.88 -9.45 1.34
C ASP A 324 20.35 -10.87 1.57
N MET A 325 21.03 -11.87 1.02
CA MET A 325 20.70 -13.27 1.25
C MET A 325 21.60 -13.81 2.36
N VAL A 326 20.98 -14.10 3.51
CA VAL A 326 21.65 -14.76 4.63
C VAL A 326 21.46 -16.27 4.49
N THR A 327 22.55 -17.01 4.58
CA THR A 327 22.58 -18.47 4.54
C THR A 327 22.85 -19.00 5.95
N LEU A 328 22.13 -20.04 6.35
CA LEU A 328 22.24 -20.74 7.64
C LEU A 328 22.56 -22.20 7.34
N GLU A 329 23.71 -22.69 7.81
CA GLU A 329 24.28 -23.98 7.40
C GLU A 329 24.68 -24.81 8.60
N SER A 330 24.46 -26.13 8.51
CA SER A 330 24.96 -27.11 9.48
C SER A 330 25.04 -28.46 8.80
N LYS A 331 26.24 -29.05 8.73
CA LYS A 331 26.52 -30.27 7.94
C LYS A 331 26.00 -30.11 6.51
N SER A 332 25.06 -30.94 6.07
CA SER A 332 24.42 -30.89 4.75
C SER A 332 23.15 -30.05 4.70
N SER A 333 22.69 -29.52 5.83
CA SER A 333 21.46 -28.71 5.90
C SER A 333 21.77 -27.26 5.61
N VAL A 334 21.00 -26.65 4.70
CA VAL A 334 21.15 -25.25 4.29
C VAL A 334 19.77 -24.61 4.25
N ALA A 335 19.61 -23.49 4.96
CA ALA A 335 18.47 -22.59 4.84
C ALA A 335 18.95 -21.21 4.34
N LYS A 336 18.11 -20.53 3.58
CA LYS A 336 18.41 -19.18 3.06
C LYS A 336 17.22 -18.27 3.28
N PHE A 337 17.48 -17.04 3.68
CA PHE A 337 16.45 -16.04 3.85
C PHE A 337 16.90 -14.64 3.45
N PRO A 338 15.97 -13.80 2.96
CA PRO A 338 16.26 -12.44 2.60
C PRO A 338 16.18 -11.49 3.80
N VAL A 339 17.13 -10.56 3.88
CA VAL A 339 17.06 -9.34 4.71
C VAL A 339 16.94 -8.15 3.77
N THR A 340 15.84 -7.41 3.87
CA THR A 340 15.61 -6.23 3.02
C THR A 340 16.19 -4.99 3.68
N ILE A 341 17.14 -4.33 2.99
CA ILE A 341 17.79 -3.11 3.43
C ILE A 341 17.09 -1.93 2.77
N ARG A 342 16.34 -1.13 3.54
CA ARG A 342 15.64 0.04 3.01
C ARG A 342 15.33 1.08 4.07
N HIS A 343 15.20 2.34 3.65
CA HIS A 343 14.59 3.37 4.49
C HIS A 343 13.07 3.19 4.57
N PRO A 344 12.46 3.53 5.72
CA PRO A 344 11.02 3.69 5.79
C PRO A 344 10.58 4.88 4.93
N VAL A 345 9.32 4.89 4.51
CA VAL A 345 8.73 6.06 3.86
C VAL A 345 8.60 7.16 4.91
N ILE A 346 9.23 8.32 4.64
CA ILE A 346 9.16 9.47 5.55
C ILE A 346 7.77 10.10 5.47
N PRO A 347 7.02 10.20 6.59
CA PRO A 347 5.69 10.79 6.59
C PRO A 347 5.73 12.28 6.26
N LYS A 348 4.85 12.72 5.35
CA LYS A 348 4.56 14.14 5.11
C LYS A 348 3.15 14.42 5.61
N LEU A 349 3.03 14.69 6.91
CA LEU A 349 1.75 14.96 7.56
C LEU A 349 1.33 16.40 7.34
N TYR A 350 0.04 16.62 7.16
CA TYR A 350 -0.56 17.95 7.06
C TYR A 350 -1.33 18.24 8.35
N ASP A 351 -1.04 19.35 9.04
CA ASP A 351 -1.88 19.76 10.18
C ASP A 351 -3.05 20.61 9.66
N PRO A 352 -4.30 20.10 9.68
CA PRO A 352 -5.46 20.87 9.23
C PRO A 352 -5.91 21.93 10.24
N GLY A 353 -5.14 22.15 11.30
CA GLY A 353 -5.49 23.04 12.38
C GLY A 353 -6.59 22.47 13.28
N PRO A 354 -6.94 23.20 14.35
CA PRO A 354 -7.89 22.72 15.36
C PRO A 354 -9.33 22.57 14.84
N GLU A 355 -9.75 23.41 13.90
CA GLU A 355 -11.13 23.44 13.42
C GLU A 355 -11.36 22.51 12.21
N ARG A 356 -10.29 22.13 11.52
CA ARG A 356 -10.33 21.23 10.35
C ARG A 356 -11.39 21.67 9.32
N LYS A 357 -11.43 22.96 9.00
CA LYS A 357 -12.39 23.51 8.03
C LYS A 357 -12.00 23.07 6.62
N LEU A 358 -12.98 23.05 5.72
CA LEU A 358 -12.75 22.63 4.33
C LEU A 358 -11.69 23.50 3.63
N LYS A 359 -11.68 24.81 3.88
CA LYS A 359 -10.68 25.76 3.35
C LYS A 359 -9.24 25.45 3.77
N ASP A 360 -9.05 24.78 4.92
CA ASP A 360 -7.74 24.38 5.41
C ASP A 360 -7.35 23.01 4.82
N LEU A 361 -8.29 22.25 4.25
CA LEU A 361 -8.04 20.93 3.68
C LEU A 361 -7.90 20.95 2.15
N VAL A 362 -8.62 21.83 1.47
CA VAL A 362 -8.78 21.81 0.01
C VAL A 362 -8.50 23.17 -0.61
N THR A 363 -7.65 23.15 -1.62
CA THR A 363 -7.47 24.24 -2.58
C THR A 363 -8.00 23.79 -3.93
N ILE A 364 -8.73 24.66 -4.62
CA ILE A 364 -9.16 24.42 -6.00
C ILE A 364 -8.03 24.89 -6.92
N ALA A 365 -7.65 24.07 -7.89
CA ALA A 365 -6.65 24.43 -8.90
C ALA A 365 -7.25 24.33 -10.29
N THR A 366 -6.98 25.33 -11.11
CA THR A 366 -7.40 25.36 -12.52
C THR A 366 -6.34 25.98 -13.40
N LYS A 367 -6.49 25.74 -14.69
CA LYS A 367 -5.63 26.28 -15.74
C LYS A 367 -6.51 26.84 -16.84
N THR A 368 -6.24 28.08 -17.24
CA THR A 368 -6.94 28.74 -18.36
C THR A 368 -6.00 29.04 -19.52
N PHE A 369 -6.56 29.29 -20.69
CA PHE A 369 -5.85 29.78 -21.87
C PHE A 369 -6.84 30.48 -22.79
N LEU A 370 -6.66 31.78 -23.02
CA LEU A 370 -7.47 32.54 -23.99
C LEU A 370 -8.99 32.37 -23.79
N ARG A 371 -9.44 32.17 -22.54
CA ARG A 371 -10.87 32.00 -22.19
C ARG A 371 -11.21 32.71 -20.87
N PRO A 372 -10.98 34.02 -20.76
CA PRO A 372 -11.17 34.79 -19.54
C PRO A 372 -12.63 34.78 -19.07
N HIS A 373 -13.59 34.81 -20.00
CA HIS A 373 -15.02 34.74 -19.69
C HIS A 373 -15.43 33.41 -19.08
N LYS A 374 -14.88 32.29 -19.55
CA LYS A 374 -15.13 30.96 -18.96
C LYS A 374 -14.58 30.88 -17.54
N LEU A 375 -13.34 31.35 -17.35
CA LEU A 375 -12.72 31.41 -16.03
C LEU A 375 -13.54 32.26 -15.05
N MET A 376 -13.99 33.45 -15.45
CA MET A 376 -14.79 34.32 -14.57
C MET A 376 -16.12 33.65 -14.16
N VAL A 377 -16.78 32.95 -15.08
CA VAL A 377 -18.00 32.17 -14.75
C VAL A 377 -17.69 31.03 -13.78
N LEU A 378 -16.59 30.30 -13.97
CA LEU A 378 -16.13 29.28 -13.03
C LEU A 378 -15.93 29.90 -11.64
N LEU A 379 -15.15 30.99 -11.53
CA LEU A 379 -14.86 31.66 -10.25
C LEU A 379 -16.13 32.14 -9.55
N HIS A 380 -17.07 32.75 -10.28
CA HIS A 380 -18.35 33.16 -9.70
C HIS A 380 -19.15 31.98 -9.16
N SER A 381 -19.22 30.87 -9.91
CA SER A 381 -19.92 29.66 -9.44
C SER A 381 -19.23 29.02 -8.24
N ILE A 382 -17.89 29.04 -8.16
CA ILE A 382 -17.16 28.59 -6.98
C ILE A 382 -17.60 29.42 -5.77
N ARG A 383 -17.67 30.75 -5.91
CA ARG A 383 -18.03 31.64 -4.79
C ARG A 383 -19.46 31.49 -4.31
N GLU A 384 -20.38 31.05 -5.18
CA GLU A 384 -21.76 30.74 -4.80
C GLU A 384 -21.85 29.57 -3.80
N TYR A 385 -21.00 28.54 -3.97
CA TYR A 385 -21.06 27.31 -3.15
C TYR A 385 -19.95 27.20 -2.11
N TYR A 386 -18.79 27.80 -2.36
CA TYR A 386 -17.55 27.70 -1.58
C TYR A 386 -16.87 29.08 -1.49
N PRO A 387 -17.44 30.03 -0.71
CA PRO A 387 -17.05 31.44 -0.74
C PRO A 387 -15.63 31.71 -0.23
N ASP A 388 -15.06 30.83 0.59
CA ASP A 388 -13.78 31.03 1.29
C ASP A 388 -12.67 30.04 0.90
N LEU A 389 -12.90 29.15 -0.07
CA LEU A 389 -11.87 28.24 -0.57
C LEU A 389 -10.89 28.99 -1.48
N THR A 390 -9.59 28.77 -1.26
CA THR A 390 -8.55 29.28 -2.16
C THR A 390 -8.67 28.64 -3.54
N VAL A 391 -8.56 29.47 -4.59
CA VAL A 391 -8.50 29.03 -5.98
C VAL A 391 -7.17 29.48 -6.59
N ILE A 392 -6.38 28.53 -7.06
CA ILE A 392 -5.12 28.80 -7.77
C ILE A 392 -5.36 28.69 -9.26
N VAL A 393 -5.05 29.76 -9.99
CA VAL A 393 -5.22 29.84 -11.44
C VAL A 393 -3.85 29.94 -12.10
N ALA A 394 -3.53 29.01 -12.99
CA ALA A 394 -2.41 29.14 -13.92
C ALA A 394 -2.92 29.60 -15.30
N ASP A 395 -2.38 30.70 -15.82
CA ASP A 395 -2.78 31.28 -17.11
C ASP A 395 -1.60 31.40 -18.07
N ASP A 396 -1.64 30.67 -19.19
CA ASP A 396 -0.69 30.77 -20.31
C ASP A 396 -1.19 31.65 -21.46
N GLY A 397 -2.13 32.56 -21.20
CA GLY A 397 -2.56 33.64 -22.08
C GLY A 397 -1.49 34.73 -22.26
N LYS A 398 -1.74 35.66 -23.18
CA LYS A 398 -0.84 36.81 -23.41
C LYS A 398 -1.08 37.93 -22.39
N GLU A 399 -2.36 38.21 -22.16
CA GLU A 399 -2.82 39.32 -21.34
C GLU A 399 -3.28 38.78 -19.99
N PRO A 400 -2.58 39.11 -18.90
CA PRO A 400 -2.99 38.74 -17.55
C PRO A 400 -4.35 39.34 -17.20
N LEU A 401 -5.18 38.56 -16.53
CA LEU A 401 -6.47 39.01 -16.05
C LEU A 401 -6.35 39.69 -14.69
N LYS A 402 -7.04 40.82 -14.54
CA LYS A 402 -7.23 41.44 -13.24
C LYS A 402 -8.40 40.75 -12.53
N ILE A 403 -8.08 39.90 -11.56
CA ILE A 403 -9.07 39.23 -10.72
C ILE A 403 -9.19 40.00 -9.40
N ASN A 404 -10.40 40.43 -9.06
CA ASN A 404 -10.71 41.10 -7.80
C ASN A 404 -11.40 40.11 -6.84
N ASP A 405 -10.65 39.14 -6.34
CA ASP A 405 -11.10 38.12 -5.40
C ASP A 405 -9.95 37.77 -4.45
N ASN A 406 -10.17 37.99 -3.14
CA ASN A 406 -9.13 37.81 -2.12
C ASN A 406 -8.73 36.35 -1.89
N HIS A 407 -9.52 35.39 -2.39
CA HIS A 407 -9.24 33.96 -2.30
C HIS A 407 -8.76 33.38 -3.63
N VAL A 408 -8.39 34.23 -4.60
CA VAL A 408 -7.80 33.79 -5.87
C VAL A 408 -6.32 34.16 -5.93
N GLU A 409 -5.48 33.14 -6.12
CA GLU A 409 -4.07 33.32 -6.44
C GLU A 409 -3.88 33.08 -7.95
N TYR A 410 -3.44 34.13 -8.66
CA TYR A 410 -3.36 34.10 -10.11
C TYR A 410 -1.90 34.17 -10.59
N TYR A 411 -1.50 33.15 -11.34
CA TYR A 411 -0.14 32.97 -11.81
C TYR A 411 -0.08 32.96 -13.33
N THR A 412 0.67 33.89 -13.90
CA THR A 412 0.94 33.95 -15.34
C THR A 412 2.09 33.04 -15.72
N MET A 413 2.03 32.44 -16.91
CA MET A 413 3.11 31.65 -17.47
C MET A 413 3.35 32.00 -18.95
N PRO A 414 4.48 31.59 -19.55
CA PRO A 414 4.78 31.93 -20.94
C PRO A 414 3.65 31.53 -21.89
N PHE A 415 3.38 32.38 -22.89
CA PHE A 415 2.27 32.21 -23.80
C PHE A 415 2.22 30.79 -24.41
N GLY A 416 1.08 30.12 -24.27
CA GLY A 416 0.81 28.81 -24.83
C GLY A 416 1.76 27.71 -24.35
N LYS A 417 2.37 27.86 -23.16
CA LYS A 417 3.32 26.89 -22.58
C LYS A 417 2.73 25.49 -22.46
N GLY A 418 1.41 25.39 -22.26
CA GLY A 418 0.69 24.12 -22.36
C GLY A 418 0.00 23.68 -21.08
N TRP A 419 -0.90 22.72 -21.28
CA TRP A 419 -1.83 22.17 -20.31
C TRP A 419 -1.13 21.56 -19.08
N PHE A 420 -0.26 20.57 -19.28
CA PHE A 420 0.46 19.89 -18.18
C PHE A 420 1.48 20.79 -17.47
N ALA A 421 2.09 21.73 -18.18
CA ALA A 421 2.95 22.74 -17.55
C ALA A 421 2.15 23.65 -16.60
N GLY A 422 0.95 24.10 -17.01
CA GLY A 422 0.09 24.90 -16.16
C GLY A 422 -0.47 24.13 -14.97
N ARG A 423 -0.77 22.83 -15.12
CA ARG A 423 -1.15 21.97 -13.98
C ARG A 423 -0.05 21.91 -12.92
N ASN A 424 1.19 21.67 -13.34
CA ASN A 424 2.32 21.64 -12.41
C ASN A 424 2.52 22.99 -11.72
N LEU A 425 2.38 24.11 -12.44
CA LEU A 425 2.47 25.44 -11.84
C LEU A 425 1.42 25.59 -10.74
N ALA A 426 0.14 25.38 -11.04
CA ALA A 426 -0.93 25.53 -10.06
C ALA A 426 -0.74 24.60 -8.84
N ILE A 427 -0.46 23.31 -9.08
CA ILE A 427 -0.30 22.31 -8.01
C ILE A 427 0.95 22.56 -7.15
N SER A 428 2.01 23.17 -7.72
CA SER A 428 3.20 23.54 -6.94
C SER A 428 2.95 24.65 -5.92
N GLN A 429 1.88 25.43 -6.10
CA GLN A 429 1.50 26.51 -5.19
C GLN A 429 0.48 26.04 -4.14
N VAL A 430 -0.11 24.85 -4.30
CA VAL A 430 -1.06 24.31 -3.32
C VAL A 430 -0.33 23.96 -2.03
N THR A 431 -0.82 24.52 -0.92
CA THR A 431 -0.30 24.28 0.43
C THR A 431 -1.19 23.36 1.27
N THR A 432 -2.43 23.11 0.85
CA THR A 432 -3.40 22.27 1.56
C THR A 432 -3.18 20.77 1.33
N LYS A 433 -3.74 19.93 2.21
CA LYS A 433 -3.66 18.45 2.12
C LYS A 433 -4.14 17.91 0.78
N TYR A 434 -5.24 18.48 0.26
CA TYR A 434 -5.88 18.07 -0.96
C TYR A 434 -5.96 19.22 -1.96
N VAL A 435 -5.95 18.84 -3.24
CA VAL A 435 -6.23 19.73 -4.36
C VAL A 435 -7.39 19.18 -5.16
N LEU A 436 -8.37 20.03 -5.46
CA LEU A 436 -9.44 19.74 -6.41
C LEU A 436 -9.04 20.31 -7.76
N TRP A 437 -8.84 19.45 -8.75
CA TRP A 437 -8.60 19.88 -10.12
C TRP A 437 -9.93 20.11 -10.85
N VAL A 438 -10.06 21.26 -11.53
CA VAL A 438 -11.20 21.60 -12.41
C VAL A 438 -10.72 22.27 -13.69
N ASP A 439 -11.41 22.02 -14.80
CA ASP A 439 -11.21 22.76 -16.05
C ASP A 439 -11.92 24.13 -15.97
N ASP A 440 -11.40 25.14 -16.68
CA ASP A 440 -11.82 26.55 -16.64
C ASP A 440 -13.25 26.81 -17.16
N ASP A 441 -13.86 25.83 -17.82
CA ASP A 441 -15.23 25.86 -18.35
C ASP A 441 -16.23 25.02 -17.53
N PHE A 442 -15.81 24.52 -16.37
CA PHE A 442 -16.72 23.87 -15.43
C PHE A 442 -17.61 24.88 -14.69
N LEU A 443 -18.68 24.35 -14.09
CA LEU A 443 -19.66 25.13 -13.32
C LEU A 443 -19.97 24.41 -12.01
N PHE A 444 -19.72 25.08 -10.89
CA PHE A 444 -20.13 24.56 -9.58
C PHE A 444 -21.65 24.68 -9.45
N ILE A 445 -22.26 23.60 -9.00
CA ILE A 445 -23.71 23.48 -8.83
C ILE A 445 -24.02 22.87 -7.46
N SER A 446 -25.30 22.83 -7.09
CA SER A 446 -25.74 22.26 -5.81
C SER A 446 -25.32 20.80 -5.58
N LYS A 447 -25.02 20.04 -6.65
CA LYS A 447 -24.52 18.65 -6.62
C LYS A 447 -22.99 18.52 -6.58
N THR A 448 -22.25 19.63 -6.68
CA THR A 448 -20.79 19.64 -6.57
C THR A 448 -20.40 19.63 -5.09
N LYS A 449 -20.33 18.44 -4.49
CA LYS A 449 -20.07 18.22 -3.07
C LYS A 449 -18.61 17.82 -2.81
N ILE A 450 -17.74 18.80 -2.55
CA ILE A 450 -16.31 18.58 -2.28
C ILE A 450 -16.13 17.75 -1.01
N GLU A 451 -16.96 18.02 0.01
CA GLU A 451 -16.95 17.34 1.30
C GLU A 451 -17.13 15.81 1.19
N VAL A 452 -17.89 15.35 0.19
CA VAL A 452 -18.08 13.92 -0.08
C VAL A 452 -16.79 13.30 -0.62
N LEU A 453 -16.08 13.98 -1.52
CA LEU A 453 -14.79 13.51 -2.04
C LEU A 453 -13.72 13.52 -0.95
N VAL A 454 -13.72 14.53 -0.08
CA VAL A 454 -12.82 14.58 1.10
C VAL A 454 -13.10 13.40 2.02
N ASP A 455 -14.36 13.11 2.32
CA ASP A 455 -14.73 11.99 3.20
C ASP A 455 -14.24 10.64 2.64
N VAL A 456 -14.34 10.45 1.32
CA VAL A 456 -13.79 9.27 0.63
C VAL A 456 -12.27 9.19 0.82
N LEU A 457 -11.52 10.26 0.55
CA LEU A 457 -10.06 10.23 0.69
C LEU A 457 -9.61 10.07 2.15
N GLU A 458 -10.35 10.57 3.14
CA GLU A 458 -9.99 10.44 4.55
C GLU A 458 -10.22 9.02 5.12
N LYS A 459 -11.25 8.33 4.60
CA LYS A 459 -11.69 7.01 5.08
C LYS A 459 -11.21 5.84 4.24
N THR A 460 -10.52 6.09 3.13
CA THR A 460 -9.99 5.05 2.24
C THR A 460 -8.51 5.25 1.98
N GLU A 461 -7.91 4.32 1.25
CA GLU A 461 -6.50 4.33 0.86
C GLU A 461 -6.27 5.04 -0.48
N LEU A 462 -7.32 5.63 -1.08
CA LEU A 462 -7.21 6.32 -2.35
C LEU A 462 -6.27 7.52 -2.30
N ASP A 463 -5.58 7.75 -3.41
CA ASP A 463 -4.79 8.96 -3.65
C ASP A 463 -5.56 10.00 -4.47
N VAL A 464 -6.49 9.54 -5.31
CA VAL A 464 -7.30 10.35 -6.24
C VAL A 464 -8.73 9.83 -6.27
N VAL A 465 -9.71 10.73 -6.20
CA VAL A 465 -11.13 10.40 -6.40
C VAL A 465 -11.79 11.40 -7.37
N GLY A 466 -12.38 10.88 -8.44
CA GLY A 466 -13.08 11.68 -9.45
C GLY A 466 -14.59 11.72 -9.28
N GLY A 467 -15.24 12.75 -9.81
CA GLY A 467 -16.69 12.82 -9.96
C GLY A 467 -17.16 12.61 -11.40
N SER A 468 -18.38 13.07 -11.71
CA SER A 468 -18.94 13.08 -13.07
C SER A 468 -19.16 14.50 -13.59
N VAL A 469 -19.13 14.68 -14.91
CA VAL A 469 -19.38 15.97 -15.57
C VAL A 469 -20.76 15.91 -16.22
N LEU A 470 -21.70 16.75 -15.78
CA LEU A 470 -23.10 16.69 -16.20
C LEU A 470 -23.75 15.30 -16.01
N GLY A 471 -23.26 14.50 -15.07
CA GLY A 471 -23.68 13.12 -14.83
C GLY A 471 -22.99 12.08 -15.73
N ASN A 472 -22.17 12.50 -16.69
CA ASN A 472 -21.39 11.60 -17.53
C ASN A 472 -20.15 11.10 -16.79
N VAL A 473 -19.99 9.78 -16.73
CA VAL A 473 -18.88 9.12 -16.05
C VAL A 473 -17.78 8.81 -17.05
N PHE A 474 -16.59 9.35 -16.79
CA PHE A 474 -15.38 8.97 -17.53
C PHE A 474 -14.46 8.21 -16.59
N GLN A 475 -14.40 6.90 -16.78
CA GLN A 475 -13.53 6.02 -16.00
C GLN A 475 -13.01 4.89 -16.88
N PHE A 476 -11.77 4.48 -16.64
CA PHE A 476 -11.12 3.45 -17.43
C PHE A 476 -10.12 2.63 -16.61
N LYS A 477 -9.94 1.38 -17.03
CA LYS A 477 -8.93 0.45 -16.53
C LYS A 477 -7.70 0.52 -17.41
N LEU A 478 -6.53 0.55 -16.80
CA LEU A 478 -5.24 0.32 -17.45
C LEU A 478 -4.75 -1.07 -17.05
N LEU A 479 -4.39 -1.88 -18.04
CA LEU A 479 -3.79 -3.21 -17.84
C LEU A 479 -2.43 -3.22 -18.53
N LEU A 480 -1.39 -3.63 -17.82
CA LEU A 480 -0.01 -3.63 -18.30
C LEU A 480 0.46 -5.06 -18.59
N GLU A 481 0.94 -5.31 -19.80
CA GLU A 481 1.62 -6.53 -20.20
C GLU A 481 3.11 -6.26 -20.38
N GLN A 482 3.98 -6.99 -19.68
CA GLN A 482 5.43 -6.79 -19.77
C GLN A 482 6.06 -7.68 -20.84
N SER A 483 7.00 -7.13 -21.60
CA SER A 483 7.82 -7.89 -22.54
C SER A 483 9.28 -7.43 -22.51
N LYS A 484 10.18 -8.22 -23.11
CA LYS A 484 11.62 -7.94 -23.16
C LYS A 484 11.97 -6.59 -23.81
N ASN A 485 11.18 -6.15 -24.79
CA ASN A 485 11.47 -4.95 -25.59
C ASN A 485 10.66 -3.72 -25.15
N GLY A 486 9.80 -3.88 -24.14
CA GLY A 486 8.89 -2.84 -23.67
C GLY A 486 7.51 -3.40 -23.32
N ALA A 487 6.74 -2.66 -22.54
CA ALA A 487 5.42 -3.10 -22.09
C ALA A 487 4.30 -2.68 -23.05
N CYS A 488 3.20 -3.42 -23.07
CA CYS A 488 1.97 -3.06 -23.76
C CYS A 488 0.94 -2.59 -22.74
N ILE A 489 0.28 -1.46 -23.01
CA ILE A 489 -0.75 -0.92 -22.12
C ILE A 489 -2.13 -1.01 -22.78
N HIS A 490 -3.11 -1.54 -22.05
CA HIS A 490 -4.47 -1.71 -22.55
C HIS A 490 -5.43 -0.84 -21.74
N ARG A 491 -6.07 0.11 -22.41
CA ARG A 491 -7.15 0.93 -21.85
C ARG A 491 -8.49 0.24 -22.13
N ARG A 492 -9.25 -0.04 -21.08
CA ARG A 492 -10.62 -0.59 -21.22
C ARG A 492 -11.60 0.32 -20.47
N PRO A 493 -12.80 0.58 -21.03
CA PRO A 493 -13.80 1.37 -20.30
C PRO A 493 -14.22 0.65 -19.00
N GLY A 494 -14.62 1.44 -18.01
CA GLY A 494 -15.22 0.94 -16.77
C GLY A 494 -14.28 0.94 -15.56
N SER A 495 -14.62 0.11 -14.58
CA SER A 495 -13.98 0.03 -13.26
C SER A 495 -13.65 -1.42 -12.89
N PHE A 496 -12.93 -1.61 -11.77
CA PHE A 496 -12.54 -2.93 -11.28
C PHE A 496 -13.55 -3.52 -10.29
N ARG A 497 -13.87 -2.78 -9.23
CA ARG A 497 -14.81 -3.20 -8.18
C ARG A 497 -15.43 -2.00 -7.46
N PRO A 498 -16.60 -2.16 -6.82
CA PRO A 498 -17.12 -1.20 -5.84
C PRO A 498 -16.14 -0.99 -4.68
N MET A 499 -16.26 0.15 -4.02
CA MET A 499 -15.43 0.53 -2.89
C MET A 499 -16.06 0.11 -1.56
N ASP A 500 -15.25 -0.46 -0.68
CA ASP A 500 -15.68 -0.85 0.66
C ASP A 500 -16.04 0.42 1.47
N GLY A 501 -17.23 0.44 2.10
CA GLY A 501 -17.75 1.60 2.83
C GLY A 501 -18.35 2.74 1.97
N PHE A 502 -18.12 2.73 0.65
CA PHE A 502 -18.64 3.73 -0.29
C PHE A 502 -19.26 3.04 -1.52
N PRO A 503 -20.49 2.49 -1.42
CA PRO A 503 -21.05 1.61 -2.44
C PRO A 503 -21.29 2.29 -3.80
N ASN A 504 -21.46 3.61 -3.81
CA ASN A 504 -21.64 4.41 -5.03
C ASN A 504 -20.31 4.83 -5.66
N CYS A 505 -19.18 4.44 -5.07
CA CYS A 505 -17.86 4.67 -5.59
C CYS A 505 -17.21 3.36 -6.07
N VAL A 506 -16.30 3.47 -7.03
CA VAL A 506 -15.61 2.33 -7.64
C VAL A 506 -14.11 2.58 -7.76
N VAL A 507 -13.33 1.50 -7.74
CA VAL A 507 -11.89 1.52 -8.03
C VAL A 507 -11.68 1.54 -9.54
N THR A 508 -10.82 2.44 -10.03
CA THR A 508 -10.50 2.59 -11.46
C THR A 508 -9.02 2.92 -11.67
N SER A 509 -8.56 3.09 -12.91
CA SER A 509 -7.19 3.55 -13.19
C SER A 509 -7.11 5.02 -13.55
N GLY A 510 -8.21 5.65 -13.93
CA GLY A 510 -8.25 7.08 -14.22
C GLY A 510 -9.66 7.63 -14.29
N VAL A 511 -9.75 8.94 -14.13
CA VAL A 511 -11.00 9.72 -14.03
C VAL A 511 -10.96 10.96 -14.91
N VAL A 512 -12.12 11.59 -15.11
CA VAL A 512 -12.24 12.90 -15.80
C VAL A 512 -11.45 13.99 -15.07
N ASN A 513 -11.20 15.12 -15.73
CA ASN A 513 -10.60 16.34 -15.18
C ASN A 513 -11.41 17.05 -14.07
N PHE A 514 -12.24 16.32 -13.32
CA PHE A 514 -12.89 16.74 -12.09
C PHE A 514 -12.57 15.71 -11.02
N PHE A 515 -11.51 15.97 -10.26
CA PHE A 515 -11.03 15.04 -9.23
C PHE A 515 -10.37 15.76 -8.07
N LEU A 516 -10.56 15.19 -6.88
CA LEU A 516 -9.83 15.55 -5.67
C LEU A 516 -8.66 14.58 -5.51
N ALA A 517 -7.50 15.07 -5.11
CA ALA A 517 -6.34 14.23 -4.87
C ALA A 517 -5.50 14.73 -3.69
N HIS A 518 -4.74 13.83 -3.08
CA HIS A 518 -3.66 14.21 -2.18
C HIS A 518 -2.64 15.07 -2.93
N THR A 519 -2.41 16.30 -2.47
CA THR A 519 -1.50 17.26 -3.11
C THR A 519 -0.11 16.65 -3.31
N GLU A 520 0.42 15.98 -2.28
CA GLU A 520 1.74 15.36 -2.35
C GLU A 520 1.85 14.24 -3.39
N ARG A 521 0.74 13.55 -3.72
CA ARG A 521 0.75 12.46 -4.71
C ARG A 521 0.77 13.00 -6.13
N LEU A 522 0.00 14.05 -6.40
CA LEU A 522 0.06 14.74 -7.68
C LEU A 522 1.45 15.33 -7.92
N GLN A 523 2.07 15.93 -6.91
CA GLN A 523 3.43 16.48 -7.00
C GLN A 523 4.49 15.41 -7.24
N ARG A 524 4.35 14.21 -6.63
CA ARG A 524 5.29 13.09 -6.82
C ARG A 524 5.23 12.49 -8.23
N VAL A 525 4.02 12.31 -8.78
CA VAL A 525 3.85 11.78 -10.14
C VAL A 525 4.20 12.85 -11.18
N GLY A 526 3.69 14.07 -10.99
CA GLY A 526 3.87 15.19 -11.89
C GLY A 526 3.16 15.03 -13.24
N PHE A 527 2.91 16.15 -13.91
CA PHE A 527 2.34 16.16 -15.26
C PHE A 527 3.45 16.46 -16.28
N ASP A 528 3.76 15.55 -17.20
CA ASP A 528 4.89 15.74 -18.15
C ASP A 528 4.69 16.97 -19.07
N PRO A 529 5.43 18.08 -18.87
CA PRO A 529 5.18 19.33 -19.61
C PRO A 529 5.56 19.24 -21.09
N ARG A 530 6.22 18.17 -21.53
CA ARG A 530 6.47 17.90 -22.96
C ARG A 530 5.17 17.61 -23.71
N LEU A 531 4.16 17.11 -23.01
CA LEU A 531 2.80 16.94 -23.53
C LEU A 531 2.05 18.27 -23.45
N GLN A 532 2.40 19.18 -24.36
CA GLN A 532 1.92 20.57 -24.31
C GLN A 532 0.39 20.67 -24.34
N ARG A 533 -0.29 19.93 -25.24
CA ARG A 533 -1.75 20.04 -25.43
C ARG A 533 -2.48 18.71 -25.56
N VAL A 534 -1.74 17.63 -25.77
CA VAL A 534 -2.29 16.29 -25.98
C VAL A 534 -2.04 15.44 -24.75
N ALA A 535 -2.83 15.65 -23.70
CA ALA A 535 -2.79 14.74 -22.57
C ALA A 535 -4.03 14.75 -21.67
N HIS A 536 -4.42 13.56 -21.24
CA HIS A 536 -5.41 13.30 -20.20
C HIS A 536 -5.02 12.03 -19.43
N SER A 537 -4.99 10.88 -20.10
CA SER A 537 -4.66 9.58 -19.48
C SER A 537 -3.19 9.43 -19.10
N GLU A 538 -2.31 10.19 -19.71
CA GLU A 538 -0.85 10.05 -19.61
C GLU A 538 -0.36 10.25 -18.18
N PHE A 539 -1.01 11.13 -17.42
CA PHE A 539 -0.77 11.26 -15.98
C PHE A 539 -1.05 9.95 -15.22
N PHE A 540 -2.16 9.28 -15.53
CA PHE A 540 -2.53 8.02 -14.90
C PHE A 540 -1.65 6.85 -15.37
N ILE A 541 -1.08 6.91 -16.57
CA ILE A 541 -0.06 5.98 -17.05
C ILE A 541 1.24 6.18 -16.25
N ASP A 542 1.69 7.43 -16.12
CA ASP A 542 2.90 7.77 -15.35
C ASP A 542 2.73 7.44 -13.85
N GLY A 543 1.51 7.53 -13.32
CA GLY A 543 1.17 7.16 -11.94
C GLY A 543 0.79 5.69 -11.72
N LEU A 544 0.82 4.83 -12.75
CA LEU A 544 0.38 3.44 -12.63
C LEU A 544 1.27 2.67 -11.63
N GLY A 545 0.65 2.05 -10.63
CA GLY A 545 1.35 1.36 -9.53
C GLY A 545 1.83 2.27 -8.40
N SER A 546 1.70 3.60 -8.55
CA SER A 546 2.01 4.58 -7.50
C SER A 546 0.80 5.37 -7.01
N LEU A 547 -0.27 5.43 -7.81
CA LEU A 547 -1.56 6.03 -7.46
C LEU A 547 -2.62 4.96 -7.27
N PHE A 548 -3.41 5.10 -6.21
CA PHE A 548 -4.67 4.40 -6.07
C PHE A 548 -5.85 5.33 -6.41
N VAL A 549 -6.66 4.97 -7.41
CA VAL A 549 -7.66 5.86 -8.00
C VAL A 549 -9.08 5.31 -7.85
N GLY A 550 -10.00 6.18 -7.47
CA GLY A 550 -11.43 5.90 -7.38
C GLY A 550 -12.29 6.91 -8.14
N SER A 551 -13.55 6.55 -8.35
CA SER A 551 -14.57 7.38 -9.01
C SER A 551 -15.86 7.30 -8.21
N CYS A 552 -16.47 8.46 -7.93
CA CYS A 552 -17.73 8.63 -7.21
C CYS A 552 -18.70 9.46 -8.09
N PRO A 553 -19.43 8.82 -9.03
CA PRO A 553 -20.27 9.50 -10.01
C PRO A 553 -21.35 10.44 -9.47
N GLU A 554 -21.77 10.26 -8.21
CA GLU A 554 -22.81 11.07 -7.57
C GLU A 554 -22.38 12.50 -7.24
N VAL A 555 -21.07 12.75 -7.17
CA VAL A 555 -20.54 14.11 -7.08
C VAL A 555 -20.44 14.66 -8.50
N ILE A 556 -21.29 15.65 -8.81
CA ILE A 556 -21.47 16.14 -10.18
C ILE A 556 -20.96 17.58 -10.28
N ILE A 557 -20.12 17.84 -11.29
CA ILE A 557 -19.78 19.18 -11.73
C ILE A 557 -20.59 19.53 -13.00
N GLY A 558 -21.05 20.76 -13.10
CA GLY A 558 -21.64 21.29 -14.32
C GLY A 558 -20.58 21.63 -15.36
N HIS A 559 -21.01 21.94 -16.58
CA HIS A 559 -20.15 22.41 -17.66
C HIS A 559 -20.85 23.57 -18.36
N GLN A 560 -20.11 24.63 -18.66
CA GLN A 560 -20.65 25.79 -19.36
C GLN A 560 -21.03 25.40 -20.80
N PRO A 561 -22.14 25.91 -21.35
CA PRO A 561 -22.53 25.60 -22.73
C PRO A 561 -21.46 26.10 -23.72
N HIS A 562 -21.34 25.40 -24.84
CA HIS A 562 -20.50 25.80 -25.97
C HIS A 562 -21.10 26.95 -26.81
N SER A 563 -22.13 27.63 -26.30
CA SER A 563 -22.71 28.80 -26.93
C SER A 563 -21.63 29.85 -27.15
N LYS A 564 -21.54 30.37 -28.38
CA LYS A 564 -20.56 31.39 -28.77
C LYS A 564 -20.69 32.60 -27.85
N ALA A 565 -19.55 33.17 -27.45
CA ALA A 565 -19.57 34.48 -26.80
C ALA A 565 -20.35 35.48 -27.67
N VAL A 566 -21.07 36.41 -27.04
CA VAL A 566 -21.82 37.46 -27.77
C VAL A 566 -20.89 38.63 -28.13
N ASP A 567 -19.88 38.85 -27.29
CA ASP A 567 -18.84 39.86 -27.49
C ASP A 567 -17.86 39.45 -28.59
N SER A 568 -17.60 40.36 -29.54
CA SER A 568 -16.76 40.09 -30.71
C SER A 568 -15.30 39.77 -30.38
N GLU A 569 -14.74 40.35 -29.31
CA GLU A 569 -13.37 40.08 -28.89
C GLU A 569 -13.27 38.69 -28.26
N LEU A 570 -14.24 38.34 -27.41
CA LEU A 570 -14.33 37.00 -26.83
C LEU A 570 -14.55 35.92 -27.90
N VAL A 571 -15.34 36.18 -28.93
CA VAL A 571 -15.51 35.27 -30.08
C VAL A 571 -14.19 35.07 -30.83
N ALA A 572 -13.45 36.15 -31.07
CA ALA A 572 -12.14 36.06 -31.71
C ALA A 572 -11.17 35.22 -30.87
N LEU A 573 -11.19 35.42 -29.55
CA LEU A 573 -10.36 34.69 -28.61
C LEU A 573 -10.70 33.19 -28.54
N GLU A 574 -11.99 32.85 -28.49
CA GLU A 574 -12.46 31.45 -28.58
C GLU A 574 -12.07 30.80 -29.90
N LYS A 575 -12.18 31.53 -31.01
CA LYS A 575 -11.72 31.05 -32.32
C LYS A 575 -10.23 30.74 -32.31
N THR A 576 -9.41 31.61 -31.73
CA THR A 576 -7.98 31.36 -31.56
C THR A 576 -7.72 30.16 -30.66
N TYR A 577 -8.39 30.06 -29.50
CA TYR A 577 -8.31 28.92 -28.59
C TYR A 577 -8.61 27.60 -29.30
N ASN A 578 -9.66 27.55 -30.12
CA ASN A 578 -10.07 26.34 -30.84
C ASN A 578 -8.99 25.84 -31.81
N THR A 579 -8.14 26.72 -32.36
CA THR A 579 -7.00 26.28 -33.19
C THR A 579 -5.96 25.50 -32.40
N TYR A 580 -5.92 25.69 -31.08
CA TYR A 580 -5.00 25.02 -30.16
C TYR A 580 -5.59 23.78 -29.49
N ARG A 581 -6.92 23.60 -29.53
CA ARG A 581 -7.63 22.45 -28.95
C ARG A 581 -7.46 21.18 -29.78
N THR A 582 -7.38 21.30 -31.10
CA THR A 582 -7.29 20.16 -32.00
C THR A 582 -5.84 19.69 -32.14
N ASN A 583 -5.61 18.40 -31.90
CA ASN A 583 -4.29 17.80 -31.99
C ASN A 583 -3.85 17.68 -33.47
N THR A 584 -2.62 18.06 -33.77
CA THR A 584 -2.01 17.79 -35.08
C THR A 584 -1.48 16.36 -35.15
N LYS A 585 -1.31 15.82 -36.37
CA LYS A 585 -0.69 14.50 -36.57
C LYS A 585 0.71 14.42 -35.97
N ASP A 586 1.50 15.49 -36.09
CA ASP A 586 2.85 15.57 -35.52
C ASP A 586 2.84 15.54 -33.99
N GLN A 587 1.86 16.19 -33.35
CA GLN A 587 1.69 16.14 -31.90
C GLN A 587 1.30 14.73 -31.42
N VAL A 588 0.42 14.04 -32.15
CA VAL A 588 0.06 12.65 -31.85
C VAL A 588 1.28 11.73 -32.04
N HIS A 589 2.02 11.88 -33.15
CA HIS A 589 3.23 11.10 -33.39
C HIS A 589 4.29 11.34 -32.31
N PHE A 590 4.51 12.60 -31.92
CA PHE A 590 5.40 12.96 -30.82
C PHE A 590 4.97 12.30 -29.50
N LYS A 591 3.67 12.34 -29.17
CA LYS A 591 3.13 11.68 -27.97
C LYS A 591 3.41 10.18 -27.96
N LEU A 592 3.20 9.50 -29.10
CA LEU A 592 3.47 8.06 -29.22
C LEU A 592 4.96 7.74 -29.10
N ALA A 593 5.82 8.51 -29.78
CA ALA A 593 7.27 8.38 -29.65
C ALA A 593 7.74 8.63 -28.21
N LEU A 594 7.09 9.59 -27.53
CA LEU A 594 7.36 9.89 -26.14
C LEU A 594 7.02 8.72 -25.23
N HIS A 595 5.85 8.08 -25.38
CA HIS A 595 5.48 6.88 -24.62
C HIS A 595 6.44 5.71 -24.85
N TYR A 596 6.84 5.50 -26.11
CA TYR A 596 7.81 4.47 -26.45
C TYR A 596 9.10 4.63 -25.65
N PHE A 597 9.63 5.85 -25.59
CA PHE A 597 10.88 6.12 -24.88
C PHE A 597 10.68 6.24 -23.36
N LYS A 598 9.80 7.14 -22.91
CA LYS A 598 9.70 7.53 -21.49
C LYS A 598 9.10 6.43 -20.62
N ASN A 599 8.11 5.70 -21.13
CA ASN A 599 7.41 4.67 -20.37
C ASN A 599 7.90 3.26 -20.75
N HIS A 600 8.90 3.15 -21.63
CA HIS A 600 9.36 1.89 -22.19
C HIS A 600 8.20 1.04 -22.75
N LEU A 601 7.26 1.68 -23.44
CA LEU A 601 6.08 1.01 -24.01
C LEU A 601 6.34 0.56 -25.44
N GLN A 602 6.00 -0.69 -25.75
CA GLN A 602 6.04 -1.25 -27.10
C GLN A 602 4.71 -1.09 -27.84
N CYS A 603 3.57 -1.11 -27.12
CA CYS A 603 2.26 -0.94 -27.73
C CYS A 603 1.20 -0.38 -26.77
N SER A 604 0.07 0.06 -27.34
CA SER A 604 -1.11 0.52 -26.60
C SER A 604 -2.38 0.09 -27.33
N THR A 605 -3.43 -0.34 -26.62
CA THR A 605 -4.77 -0.61 -27.19
C THR A 605 -5.91 -0.24 -26.26
#